data_AF-A0A9E2VK12-F1
#
_entry.id   AF-A0A9E2VK12-F1
#
_cell.length_a   1.000
_cell.length_b   1.000
_cell.length_c   1.000
_cell.angle_alpha   90.00
_cell.angle_beta   90.00
_cell.angle_gamma   90.00
#
_symmetry.space_group_name_H-M   'P 1'
#
loop_
_entity.id
_entity.type
_entity.pdbx_description
1 polymer ?
#
loop_
_entity_poly.entity_id
_entity_poly.type
_entity_poly.pdbx_seq_one_letter_code
_entity_poly.pdbx_strand_id
1 'polypeptide(L)'
;MTTPAARAKSFSVETSPIKFGTSGWRGIIARDFTFDRARLVTEAIARYLAAEAPRSGSRIGRRPAALVVGHDTRFLGREFALAAAEVLAADGFRPWLCERDVPTPVIAHTIRARRALGGLNFTASHNPAEYQGLKFSTCNGAPATPEVTRLIEANIRTLQAAPWGFKAAVVGTFACQTIDPQPAYFQQLRRLVDFAAIKRARLKVAVELMYGTGRGYLDRLLADAGARVTVFHDQLNPLFGGHHPEPNAEGMSEVSRFVRRGGAQLGLGLDGDADRFGVVDHDGSWLTPNQVLALTLYHLKKNRGWIGAVVRTVPTSHQVDAVAELLGVKVHETPVGFKYIGALME
;
A
#
# COMPACT_ATOMS: atom_id res chain seq x y z
N MET A 1 -11.16 5.80 64.60
CA MET A 1 -10.14 5.39 63.62
C MET A 1 -10.79 5.35 62.25
N THR A 2 -10.60 6.40 61.45
CA THR A 2 -11.20 6.58 60.13
C THR A 2 -10.23 6.12 59.05
N THR A 3 -10.66 5.12 58.28
CA THR A 3 -9.92 4.57 57.12
C THR A 3 -9.81 5.65 56.03
N PRO A 4 -8.63 5.88 55.43
CA PRO A 4 -8.53 6.81 54.30
C PRO A 4 -9.13 6.17 53.05
N ALA A 5 -10.07 6.86 52.41
CA ALA A 5 -10.59 6.50 51.10
C ALA A 5 -9.46 6.55 50.06
N ALA A 6 -9.18 5.41 49.42
CA ALA A 6 -8.26 5.34 48.29
C ALA A 6 -8.84 6.16 47.13
N ARG A 7 -8.20 7.28 46.80
CA ARG A 7 -8.48 8.02 45.56
C ARG A 7 -8.17 7.11 44.38
N ALA A 8 -9.21 6.69 43.66
CA ALA A 8 -9.05 6.07 42.34
C ALA A 8 -8.33 7.09 41.44
N LYS A 9 -7.09 6.78 41.05
CA LYS A 9 -6.40 7.53 40.00
C LYS A 9 -7.20 7.30 38.72
N SER A 10 -7.83 8.36 38.20
CA SER A 10 -8.40 8.33 36.86
C SER A 10 -7.25 8.16 35.88
N PHE A 11 -7.07 6.94 35.36
CA PHE A 11 -6.22 6.71 34.20
C PHE A 11 -6.96 7.24 32.97
N SER A 12 -6.73 8.51 32.61
CA SER A 12 -7.06 8.97 31.27
C SER A 12 -6.05 8.34 30.31
N VAL A 13 -6.42 7.24 29.66
CA VAL A 13 -5.64 6.71 28.53
C VAL A 13 -5.87 7.69 27.38
N GLU A 14 -5.01 8.71 27.27
CA GLU A 14 -5.06 9.63 26.12
C GLU A 14 -4.74 8.84 24.84
N THR A 15 -5.74 8.73 23.97
CA THR A 15 -5.55 8.17 22.63
C THR A 15 -4.64 9.08 21.82
N SER A 16 -3.74 8.52 21.02
CA SER A 16 -2.80 9.32 20.22
C SER A 16 -3.55 10.22 19.23
N PRO A 17 -3.06 11.44 18.95
CA PRO A 17 -3.67 12.32 17.95
C PRO A 17 -3.61 11.69 16.55
N ILE A 18 -4.64 11.92 15.72
CA ILE A 18 -4.63 11.50 14.32
C ILE A 18 -3.68 12.42 13.56
N LYS A 19 -2.53 11.87 13.14
CA LYS A 19 -1.61 12.53 12.21
C LYS A 19 -1.75 11.87 10.85
N PHE A 20 -2.33 12.57 9.90
CA PHE A 20 -2.59 12.05 8.56
C PHE A 20 -1.47 12.51 7.63
N GLY A 21 -0.40 11.72 7.55
CA GLY A 21 0.75 12.00 6.71
C GLY A 21 0.58 11.51 5.28
N THR A 22 1.66 11.57 4.49
CA THR A 22 1.65 11.14 3.08
C THR A 22 1.57 9.63 2.93
N SER A 23 1.87 8.89 3.99
CA SER A 23 1.66 7.44 4.11
C SER A 23 0.37 7.13 4.87
N GLY A 24 -0.55 8.09 4.96
CA GLY A 24 -1.80 7.98 5.69
C GLY A 24 -1.65 8.16 7.21
N TRP A 25 -2.61 7.62 7.93
CA TRP A 25 -2.63 7.55 9.39
C TRP A 25 -2.45 6.08 9.84
N ARG A 26 -1.70 5.86 10.93
CA ARG A 26 -1.50 4.54 11.55
C ARG A 26 -1.79 4.62 13.05
N GLY A 27 -2.25 3.51 13.62
CA GLY A 27 -2.49 3.38 15.06
C GLY A 27 -2.66 1.92 15.49
N ILE A 28 -2.55 1.67 16.81
CA ILE A 28 -2.81 0.34 17.37
C ILE A 28 -4.32 0.07 17.35
N ILE A 29 -4.73 -1.08 16.84
CA ILE A 29 -6.13 -1.52 16.77
C ILE A 29 -6.75 -1.49 18.16
N ALA A 30 -8.01 -1.06 18.24
CA ALA A 30 -8.80 -0.92 19.46
C ALA A 30 -8.32 0.14 20.47
N ARG A 31 -7.09 0.65 20.36
CA ARG A 31 -6.58 1.76 21.18
C ARG A 31 -6.61 3.09 20.42
N ASP A 32 -5.83 3.17 19.36
CA ASP A 32 -5.69 4.38 18.54
C ASP A 32 -6.52 4.26 17.26
N PHE A 33 -6.62 3.07 16.67
CA PHE A 33 -7.37 2.80 15.44
C PHE A 33 -8.67 2.07 15.76
N THR A 34 -9.77 2.83 15.84
CA THR A 34 -11.12 2.34 16.13
C THR A 34 -12.06 2.62 14.95
N PHE A 35 -13.23 1.97 14.92
CA PHE A 35 -14.21 2.17 13.85
C PHE A 35 -14.66 3.63 13.75
N ASP A 36 -14.93 4.29 14.88
CA ASP A 36 -15.37 5.69 14.89
C ASP A 36 -14.31 6.64 14.34
N ARG A 37 -13.04 6.38 14.68
CA ARG A 37 -11.92 7.17 14.17
C ARG A 37 -11.65 6.90 12.69
N ALA A 38 -11.78 5.66 12.24
CA ALA A 38 -11.70 5.33 10.81
C ALA A 38 -12.82 6.01 10.01
N ARG A 39 -14.05 6.06 10.53
CA ARG A 39 -15.18 6.80 9.95
C ARG A 39 -14.91 8.30 9.92
N LEU A 40 -14.41 8.87 11.02
CA LEU A 40 -14.08 10.30 11.11
C LEU A 40 -13.02 10.71 10.08
N VAL A 41 -11.97 9.90 9.91
CA VAL A 41 -10.95 10.17 8.89
C VAL A 41 -11.52 10.01 7.47
N THR A 42 -12.44 9.05 7.27
CA THR A 42 -13.11 8.86 5.99
C THR A 42 -13.99 10.06 5.64
N GLU A 43 -14.77 10.58 6.59
CA GLU A 43 -15.55 11.82 6.46
C GLU A 43 -14.64 13.00 6.11
N ALA A 44 -13.49 13.11 6.76
CA ALA A 44 -12.53 14.18 6.47
C ALA A 44 -12.02 14.14 5.01
N ILE A 45 -11.79 12.93 4.48
CA ILE A 45 -11.43 12.70 3.07
C ILE A 45 -12.62 13.03 2.16
N ALA A 46 -13.83 12.61 2.50
CA ALA A 46 -15.04 12.89 1.74
C ALA A 46 -15.30 14.40 1.62
N ARG A 47 -15.15 15.17 2.71
CA ARG A 47 -15.22 16.64 2.71
C ARG A 47 -14.16 17.29 1.83
N TYR A 48 -12.94 16.78 1.83
CA TYR A 48 -11.89 17.26 0.93
C TYR A 48 -12.31 17.06 -0.53
N LEU A 49 -12.79 15.87 -0.88
CA LEU A 49 -13.23 15.56 -2.25
C LEU A 49 -14.42 16.41 -2.69
N ALA A 50 -15.41 16.60 -1.81
CA ALA A 50 -16.58 17.44 -2.07
C ALA A 50 -16.20 18.91 -2.28
N ALA A 51 -15.20 19.42 -1.55
CA ALA A 51 -14.68 20.78 -1.72
C ALA A 51 -13.79 20.94 -2.97
N GLU A 52 -13.07 19.89 -3.37
CA GLU A 52 -12.14 19.91 -4.51
C GLU A 52 -12.86 19.70 -5.86
N ALA A 53 -13.93 18.91 -5.91
CA ALA A 53 -14.65 18.61 -7.14
C ALA A 53 -15.21 19.83 -7.90
N PRO A 54 -15.84 20.83 -7.26
CA PRO A 54 -16.43 21.97 -7.97
C PRO A 54 -15.40 23.06 -8.34
N ARG A 55 -14.13 22.96 -7.90
CA ARG A 55 -13.11 23.98 -8.18
C ARG A 55 -12.81 24.06 -9.67
N SER A 56 -12.64 25.29 -10.18
CA SER A 56 -12.17 25.51 -11.54
C SER A 56 -10.79 24.88 -11.74
N GLY A 57 -10.62 24.09 -12.80
CA GLY A 57 -9.38 23.34 -13.07
C GLY A 57 -9.21 22.04 -12.27
N SER A 58 -10.19 21.64 -11.46
CA SER A 58 -10.12 20.39 -10.69
C SER A 58 -9.91 19.17 -11.58
N ARG A 59 -8.91 18.34 -11.23
CA ARG A 59 -8.64 17.06 -11.92
C ARG A 59 -9.72 16.01 -11.66
N ILE A 60 -10.60 16.24 -10.69
CA ILE A 60 -11.63 15.29 -10.26
C ILE A 60 -13.07 15.72 -10.59
N GLY A 61 -13.32 16.99 -10.94
CA GLY A 61 -14.68 17.52 -11.16
C GLY A 61 -15.47 16.88 -12.31
N ARG A 62 -14.81 16.22 -13.27
CA ARG A 62 -15.46 15.50 -14.40
C ARG A 62 -15.35 13.97 -14.30
N ARG A 63 -14.94 13.45 -13.15
CA ARG A 63 -14.78 12.01 -12.92
C ARG A 63 -16.05 11.42 -12.30
N PRO A 64 -16.31 10.12 -12.46
CA PRO A 64 -17.34 9.45 -11.67
C PRO A 64 -17.03 9.66 -10.19
N ALA A 65 -18.07 9.85 -9.37
CA ALA A 65 -17.95 10.03 -7.92
C ALA A 65 -17.56 8.73 -7.19
N ALA A 66 -16.69 7.91 -7.79
CA ALA A 66 -16.29 6.60 -7.31
C ALA A 66 -14.96 6.65 -6.58
N LEU A 67 -14.85 5.84 -5.52
CA LEU A 67 -13.65 5.67 -4.71
C LEU A 67 -13.34 4.18 -4.58
N VAL A 68 -12.11 3.79 -4.90
CA VAL A 68 -11.66 2.41 -4.68
C VAL A 68 -11.39 2.23 -3.19
N VAL A 69 -11.95 1.19 -2.57
CA VAL A 69 -11.73 0.90 -1.15
C VAL A 69 -11.17 -0.51 -1.03
N GLY A 70 -9.97 -0.65 -0.49
CA GLY A 70 -9.33 -1.94 -0.27
C GLY A 70 -8.65 -2.01 1.09
N HIS A 71 -8.13 -3.19 1.40
CA HIS A 71 -7.49 -3.48 2.67
C HIS A 71 -6.38 -4.52 2.51
N ASP A 72 -5.51 -4.63 3.51
CA ASP A 72 -4.57 -5.73 3.64
C ASP A 72 -5.13 -6.89 4.49
N THR A 73 -4.28 -7.86 4.83
CA THR A 73 -4.66 -9.07 5.56
C THR A 73 -4.78 -8.89 7.08
N ARG A 74 -4.60 -7.67 7.59
CA ARG A 74 -4.66 -7.36 9.03
C ARG A 74 -6.04 -7.61 9.62
N PHE A 75 -6.03 -7.79 10.93
CA PHE A 75 -7.24 -8.01 11.70
C PHE A 75 -8.24 -6.86 11.47
N LEU A 76 -9.50 -7.23 11.18
CA LEU A 76 -10.60 -6.33 10.86
C LEU A 76 -10.40 -5.41 9.63
N GLY A 77 -9.42 -5.68 8.75
CA GLY A 77 -9.14 -4.84 7.59
C GLY A 77 -10.36 -4.64 6.67
N ARG A 78 -11.11 -5.72 6.42
CA ARG A 78 -12.35 -5.67 5.62
C ARG A 78 -13.45 -4.86 6.30
N GLU A 79 -13.59 -5.03 7.60
CA GLU A 79 -14.62 -4.38 8.41
C GLU A 79 -14.37 -2.87 8.49
N PHE A 80 -13.11 -2.44 8.61
CA PHE A 80 -12.75 -1.02 8.51
C PHE A 80 -13.02 -0.45 7.12
N ALA A 81 -12.72 -1.21 6.05
CA ALA A 81 -13.02 -0.83 4.68
C ALA A 81 -14.54 -0.67 4.45
N LEU A 82 -15.36 -1.58 4.99
CA LEU A 82 -16.82 -1.48 4.96
C LEU A 82 -17.33 -0.25 5.73
N ALA A 83 -16.82 -0.01 6.94
CA ALA A 83 -17.18 1.16 7.73
C ALA A 83 -16.86 2.48 7.02
N ALA A 84 -15.75 2.54 6.26
CA ALA A 84 -15.46 3.68 5.41
C ALA A 84 -16.39 3.77 4.19
N ALA A 85 -16.71 2.65 3.56
CA ALA A 85 -17.68 2.62 2.46
C ALA A 85 -19.06 3.13 2.90
N GLU A 86 -19.51 2.84 4.13
CA GLU A 86 -20.74 3.41 4.71
C GLU A 86 -20.72 4.94 4.70
N VAL A 87 -19.63 5.54 5.21
CA VAL A 87 -19.46 7.00 5.25
C VAL A 87 -19.45 7.60 3.86
N LEU A 88 -18.68 7.01 2.94
CA LEU A 88 -18.59 7.48 1.56
C LEU A 88 -19.96 7.43 0.85
N ALA A 89 -20.72 6.36 1.05
CA ALA A 89 -22.06 6.23 0.47
C ALA A 89 -23.06 7.25 1.05
N ALA A 90 -23.00 7.52 2.36
CA ALA A 90 -23.81 8.54 3.02
C ALA A 90 -23.53 9.95 2.47
N ASP A 91 -22.28 10.22 2.08
CA ASP A 91 -21.84 11.48 1.47
C ASP A 91 -22.05 11.55 -0.06
N GLY A 92 -22.77 10.58 -0.63
CA GLY A 92 -23.12 10.57 -2.07
C GLY A 92 -22.02 10.07 -3.00
N PHE A 93 -20.92 9.53 -2.47
CA PHE A 93 -19.91 8.83 -3.26
C PHE A 93 -20.31 7.38 -3.54
N ARG A 94 -19.65 6.78 -4.53
CA ARG A 94 -19.82 5.37 -4.93
C ARG A 94 -18.59 4.57 -4.49
N PRO A 95 -18.57 3.99 -3.28
CA PRO A 95 -17.48 3.12 -2.88
C PRO A 95 -17.47 1.85 -3.74
N TRP A 96 -16.30 1.54 -4.29
CA TRP A 96 -15.99 0.28 -4.95
C TRP A 96 -15.11 -0.54 -4.03
N LEU A 97 -15.74 -1.42 -3.24
CA LEU A 97 -15.05 -2.26 -2.28
C LEU A 97 -14.38 -3.44 -3.00
N CYS A 98 -13.08 -3.61 -2.80
CA CYS A 98 -12.38 -4.80 -3.31
C CYS A 98 -12.92 -6.07 -2.63
N GLU A 99 -13.18 -7.11 -3.42
CA GLU A 99 -13.82 -8.34 -2.95
C GLU A 99 -13.01 -9.09 -1.89
N ARG A 100 -11.69 -8.92 -1.93
CA ARG A 100 -10.71 -9.44 -0.99
C ARG A 100 -9.65 -8.37 -0.69
N ASP A 101 -8.73 -8.70 0.20
CA ASP A 101 -7.52 -7.92 0.40
C ASP A 101 -6.71 -7.82 -0.90
N VAL A 102 -6.10 -6.65 -1.14
CA VAL A 102 -5.47 -6.29 -2.41
C VAL A 102 -4.18 -5.51 -2.19
N PRO A 103 -3.14 -5.72 -3.00
CA PRO A 103 -1.94 -4.90 -2.96
C PRO A 103 -2.22 -3.41 -3.17
N THR A 104 -1.50 -2.56 -2.44
CA THR A 104 -1.48 -1.10 -2.65
C THR A 104 -1.30 -0.71 -4.14
N PRO A 105 -0.35 -1.29 -4.91
CA PRO A 105 -0.20 -0.94 -6.32
C PRO A 105 -1.40 -1.33 -7.20
N VAL A 106 -2.19 -2.34 -6.81
CA VAL A 106 -3.40 -2.76 -7.53
C VAL A 106 -4.52 -1.73 -7.33
N ILE A 107 -4.64 -1.17 -6.13
CA ILE A 107 -5.56 -0.05 -5.85
C ILE A 107 -5.15 1.17 -6.68
N ALA A 108 -3.87 1.55 -6.66
CA ALA A 108 -3.35 2.68 -7.44
C ALA A 108 -3.63 2.52 -8.95
N HIS A 109 -3.39 1.33 -9.49
CA HIS A 109 -3.72 1.00 -10.88
C HIS A 109 -5.22 1.13 -11.16
N THR A 110 -6.07 0.60 -10.28
CA THR A 110 -7.53 0.60 -10.46
C THR A 110 -8.11 2.02 -10.46
N ILE A 111 -7.58 2.90 -9.60
CA ILE A 111 -7.95 4.32 -9.58
C ILE A 111 -7.73 4.96 -10.96
N ARG A 112 -6.55 4.73 -11.57
CA ARG A 112 -6.21 5.27 -12.88
C ARG A 112 -7.05 4.63 -13.98
N ALA A 113 -7.10 3.30 -14.02
CA ALA A 113 -7.77 2.53 -15.07
C ALA A 113 -9.27 2.82 -15.15
N ARG A 114 -9.92 3.05 -14.00
CA ARG A 114 -11.36 3.34 -13.92
C ARG A 114 -11.69 4.80 -13.68
N ARG A 115 -10.68 5.69 -13.72
CA ARG A 115 -10.80 7.15 -13.51
C ARG A 115 -11.53 7.51 -12.21
N ALA A 116 -11.33 6.75 -11.13
CA ALA A 116 -11.90 7.06 -9.81
C ALA A 116 -11.39 8.41 -9.28
N LEU A 117 -12.09 8.98 -8.29
CA LEU A 117 -11.66 10.20 -7.60
C LEU A 117 -10.40 9.97 -6.76
N GLY A 118 -10.19 8.73 -6.32
CA GLY A 118 -9.07 8.31 -5.48
C GLY A 118 -9.33 6.92 -4.92
N GLY A 119 -8.61 6.56 -3.87
CA GLY A 119 -8.87 5.34 -3.14
C GLY A 119 -8.36 5.35 -1.71
N LEU A 120 -9.06 4.59 -0.87
CA LEU A 120 -8.75 4.36 0.53
C LEU A 120 -8.16 2.96 0.65
N ASN A 121 -6.98 2.86 1.26
CA ASN A 121 -6.35 1.58 1.53
C ASN A 121 -6.13 1.38 3.02
N PHE A 122 -6.79 0.36 3.58
CA PHE A 122 -6.65 -0.03 4.97
C PHE A 122 -5.44 -0.94 5.14
N THR A 123 -4.32 -0.33 5.53
CA THR A 123 -3.07 -1.04 5.73
C THR A 123 -2.10 -0.24 6.61
N ALA A 124 -1.30 -0.95 7.41
CA ALA A 124 -0.10 -0.42 8.05
C ALA A 124 1.22 -0.91 7.40
N SER A 125 1.17 -1.46 6.18
CA SER A 125 2.32 -1.95 5.40
C SER A 125 3.12 -2.99 6.21
N HIS A 126 4.40 -2.73 6.47
CA HIS A 126 5.34 -3.58 7.22
C HIS A 126 5.23 -3.47 8.76
N ASN A 127 4.32 -2.68 9.32
CA ASN A 127 4.18 -2.56 10.78
C ASN A 127 3.80 -3.91 11.44
N PRO A 128 4.01 -4.06 12.76
CA PRO A 128 3.53 -5.21 13.53
C PRO A 128 2.02 -5.44 13.39
N ALA A 129 1.54 -6.66 13.64
CA ALA A 129 0.15 -7.10 13.41
C ALA A 129 -0.92 -6.28 14.14
N GLU A 130 -0.58 -5.75 15.32
CA GLU A 130 -1.49 -4.94 16.15
C GLU A 130 -1.76 -3.54 15.59
N TYR A 131 -1.02 -3.11 14.57
CA TYR A 131 -1.26 -1.84 13.89
C TYR A 131 -2.28 -2.00 12.78
N GLN A 132 -3.09 -0.95 12.57
CA GLN A 132 -3.83 -0.70 11.34
C GLN A 132 -3.52 0.72 10.84
N GLY A 133 -3.79 0.97 9.57
CA GLY A 133 -3.68 2.29 8.98
C GLY A 133 -4.72 2.55 7.90
N LEU A 134 -4.82 3.82 7.51
CA LEU A 134 -5.63 4.28 6.40
C LEU A 134 -4.78 5.21 5.53
N LYS A 135 -4.45 4.74 4.33
CA LYS A 135 -3.81 5.54 3.27
C LYS A 135 -4.88 6.13 2.34
N PHE A 136 -4.63 7.34 1.83
CA PHE A 136 -5.43 7.93 0.76
C PHE A 136 -4.55 8.19 -0.48
N SER A 137 -4.98 7.63 -1.61
CA SER A 137 -4.40 7.89 -2.93
C SER A 137 -5.32 8.78 -3.73
N THR A 138 -4.77 9.80 -4.39
CA THR A 138 -5.56 10.75 -5.19
C THR A 138 -5.90 10.18 -6.58
N CYS A 139 -6.59 10.95 -7.41
CA CYS A 139 -7.11 10.50 -8.71
C CYS A 139 -6.07 10.03 -9.75
N ASN A 140 -4.77 10.27 -9.51
CA ASN A 140 -3.67 9.73 -10.32
C ASN A 140 -3.11 8.40 -9.76
N GLY A 141 -3.68 7.88 -8.66
CA GLY A 141 -3.25 6.66 -7.99
C GLY A 141 -2.06 6.82 -7.03
N ALA A 142 -1.40 7.98 -7.04
CA ALA A 142 -0.28 8.27 -6.13
C ALA A 142 -0.77 8.64 -4.72
N PRO A 143 0.07 8.46 -3.68
CA PRO A 143 -0.24 8.92 -2.33
C PRO A 143 -0.56 10.43 -2.30
N ALA A 144 -1.45 10.82 -1.39
CA ALA A 144 -1.78 12.23 -1.19
C ALA A 144 -0.54 13.10 -0.89
N THR A 145 -0.46 14.25 -1.55
CA THR A 145 0.62 15.22 -1.35
C THR A 145 0.48 15.93 0.00
N PRO A 146 1.53 16.57 0.52
CA PRO A 146 1.46 17.31 1.78
C PRO A 146 0.37 18.39 1.80
N GLU A 147 0.05 18.99 0.66
CA GLU A 147 -1.02 19.98 0.51
C GLU A 147 -2.38 19.32 0.75
N VAL A 148 -2.61 18.17 0.11
CA VAL A 148 -3.86 17.39 0.27
C VAL A 148 -3.99 16.87 1.69
N THR A 149 -2.92 16.29 2.27
CA THR A 149 -2.97 15.75 3.62
C THR A 149 -3.23 16.84 4.66
N ARG A 150 -2.69 18.06 4.48
CA ARG A 150 -2.97 19.21 5.35
C ARG A 150 -4.45 19.58 5.38
N LEU A 151 -5.11 19.53 4.22
CA LEU A 151 -6.55 19.81 4.10
C LEU A 151 -7.37 18.72 4.80
N ILE A 152 -6.99 17.45 4.63
CA ILE A 152 -7.62 16.33 5.35
C ILE A 152 -7.43 16.48 6.86
N GLU A 153 -6.23 16.81 7.33
CA GLU A 153 -5.98 17.06 8.77
C GLU A 153 -6.78 18.25 9.32
N ALA A 154 -6.99 19.29 8.52
CA ALA A 154 -7.85 20.41 8.91
C ALA A 154 -9.32 19.99 9.07
N ASN A 155 -9.82 19.14 8.16
CA ASN A 155 -11.15 18.55 8.29
C ASN A 155 -11.25 17.65 9.53
N ILE A 156 -10.23 16.83 9.81
CA ILE A 156 -10.16 15.98 11.02
C ILE A 156 -10.26 16.85 12.28
N ARG A 157 -9.47 17.92 12.39
CA ARG A 157 -9.52 18.83 13.55
C ARG A 157 -10.91 19.46 13.72
N THR A 158 -11.53 19.86 12.61
CA THR A 158 -12.88 20.45 12.62
C THR A 158 -13.91 19.44 13.12
N LEU A 159 -13.84 18.19 12.66
CA LEU A 159 -14.73 17.12 13.08
C LEU A 159 -14.55 16.76 14.55
N GLN A 160 -13.31 16.73 15.05
CA GLN A 160 -13.00 16.44 16.46
C GLN A 160 -13.42 17.56 17.43
N ALA A 161 -13.48 18.81 16.95
CA ALA A 161 -13.92 19.95 17.74
C ALA A 161 -15.46 20.07 17.84
N ALA A 162 -16.20 19.27 17.08
CA ALA A 162 -17.66 19.24 17.06
C ALA A 162 -18.17 17.90 17.62
N PRO A 163 -19.44 17.80 18.07
CA PRO A 163 -20.08 16.53 18.42
C PRO A 163 -20.43 15.74 17.14
N TRP A 164 -19.42 15.45 16.32
CA TRP A 164 -19.60 14.65 15.12
C TRP A 164 -19.79 13.18 15.51
N GLY A 165 -20.79 12.56 14.90
CA GLY A 165 -21.05 11.14 15.01
C GLY A 165 -21.60 10.62 13.70
N PHE A 166 -21.34 9.35 13.43
CA PHE A 166 -21.86 8.67 12.25
C PHE A 166 -22.90 7.63 12.66
N LYS A 167 -24.10 7.71 12.08
CA LYS A 167 -25.15 6.72 12.30
C LYS A 167 -24.87 5.48 11.44
N ALA A 168 -24.07 4.57 11.99
CA ALA A 168 -23.71 3.32 11.32
C ALA A 168 -24.94 2.46 11.01
N ALA A 169 -24.85 1.68 9.93
CA ALA A 169 -25.80 0.61 9.67
C ALA A 169 -25.64 -0.49 10.73
N VAL A 170 -26.67 -1.34 10.85
CA VAL A 170 -26.53 -2.57 11.64
C VAL A 170 -25.44 -3.43 10.98
N VAL A 171 -24.53 -3.98 11.78
CA VAL A 171 -23.42 -4.81 11.28
C VAL A 171 -23.97 -5.90 10.36
N GLY A 172 -23.38 -6.03 9.17
CA GLY A 172 -23.79 -7.00 8.15
C GLY A 172 -24.97 -6.58 7.27
N THR A 173 -25.58 -5.42 7.48
CA THR A 173 -26.73 -4.93 6.66
C THR A 173 -26.34 -3.95 5.58
N PHE A 174 -25.20 -3.27 5.71
CA PHE A 174 -24.70 -2.38 4.66
C PHE A 174 -24.17 -3.19 3.46
N ALA A 175 -24.57 -2.77 2.26
CA ALA A 175 -24.07 -3.31 1.01
C ALA A 175 -23.59 -2.17 0.11
N CYS A 176 -22.48 -2.40 -0.59
CA CYS A 176 -21.97 -1.51 -1.62
C CYS A 176 -21.46 -2.31 -2.81
N GLN A 177 -21.15 -1.62 -3.91
CA GLN A 177 -20.60 -2.26 -5.09
C GLN A 177 -19.25 -2.91 -4.75
N THR A 178 -19.13 -4.20 -5.03
CA THR A 178 -17.85 -4.91 -4.96
C THR A 178 -17.17 -4.97 -6.33
N ILE A 179 -15.84 -5.04 -6.32
CA ILE A 179 -15.03 -5.18 -7.54
C ILE A 179 -13.89 -6.18 -7.36
N ASP A 180 -13.58 -6.92 -8.42
CA ASP A 180 -12.29 -7.61 -8.59
C ASP A 180 -11.35 -6.76 -9.48
N PRO A 181 -10.27 -6.18 -8.92
CA PRO A 181 -9.29 -5.43 -9.70
C PRO A 181 -8.17 -6.29 -10.31
N GLN A 182 -8.06 -7.58 -9.94
CA GLN A 182 -6.92 -8.42 -10.30
C GLN A 182 -6.75 -8.61 -11.81
N PRO A 183 -7.80 -8.96 -12.60
CA PRO A 183 -7.64 -9.26 -14.02
C PRO A 183 -7.07 -8.07 -14.82
N ALA A 184 -7.54 -6.85 -14.53
CA ALA A 184 -7.06 -5.64 -15.19
C ALA A 184 -5.60 -5.33 -14.83
N TYR A 185 -5.21 -5.53 -13.57
CA TYR A 185 -3.82 -5.36 -13.15
C TYR A 185 -2.89 -6.40 -13.79
N PHE A 186 -3.34 -7.65 -13.89
CA PHE A 186 -2.63 -8.73 -14.56
C PHE A 186 -2.41 -8.45 -16.06
N GLN A 187 -3.39 -7.85 -16.74
CA GLN A 187 -3.23 -7.40 -18.12
C GLN A 187 -2.18 -6.30 -18.23
N GLN A 188 -2.16 -5.34 -17.29
CA GLN A 188 -1.15 -4.29 -17.27
C GLN A 188 0.25 -4.85 -17.06
N LEU A 189 0.45 -5.77 -16.13
CA LEU A 189 1.77 -6.37 -15.89
C LEU A 189 2.29 -7.18 -17.09
N ARG A 190 1.41 -7.86 -17.84
CA ARG A 190 1.77 -8.53 -19.09
C ARG A 190 2.24 -7.58 -20.19
N ARG A 191 1.89 -6.30 -20.13
CA ARG A 191 2.40 -5.25 -21.05
C ARG A 191 3.76 -4.71 -20.61
N LEU A 192 4.03 -4.70 -19.30
CA LEU A 192 5.25 -4.12 -18.73
C LEU A 192 6.42 -5.12 -18.67
N VAL A 193 6.13 -6.39 -18.38
CA VAL A 193 7.12 -7.45 -18.15
C VAL A 193 7.13 -8.44 -19.32
N ASP A 194 8.30 -8.92 -19.72
CA ASP A 194 8.45 -9.95 -20.76
C ASP A 194 8.21 -11.35 -20.17
N PHE A 195 6.96 -11.81 -20.21
CA PHE A 195 6.58 -13.15 -19.75
C PHE A 195 7.20 -14.27 -20.61
N ALA A 196 7.50 -14.00 -21.89
CA ALA A 196 8.12 -14.99 -22.76
C ALA A 196 9.59 -15.23 -22.36
N ALA A 197 10.31 -14.19 -21.94
CA ALA A 197 11.65 -14.33 -21.37
C ALA A 197 11.65 -15.18 -20.10
N ILE A 198 10.71 -14.93 -19.18
CA ILE A 198 10.56 -15.72 -17.94
C ILE A 198 10.28 -17.19 -18.29
N LYS A 199 9.36 -17.44 -19.24
CA LYS A 199 9.03 -18.80 -19.72
C LYS A 199 10.23 -19.53 -20.30
N ARG A 200 11.05 -18.85 -21.11
CA ARG A 200 12.27 -19.43 -21.70
C ARG A 200 13.31 -19.77 -20.64
N ALA A 201 13.42 -18.94 -19.60
CA ALA A 201 14.39 -19.13 -18.53
C ALA A 201 14.08 -20.34 -17.64
N ARG A 202 12.81 -20.80 -17.57
CA ARG A 202 12.36 -21.96 -16.79
C ARG A 202 12.83 -21.92 -15.33
N LEU A 203 12.82 -20.73 -14.74
CA LEU A 203 13.37 -20.49 -13.41
C LEU A 203 12.59 -21.25 -12.33
N LYS A 204 13.31 -21.79 -11.35
CA LYS A 204 12.76 -22.13 -10.04
C LYS A 204 12.80 -20.89 -9.16
N VAL A 205 11.64 -20.40 -8.73
CA VAL A 205 11.53 -19.15 -7.95
C VAL A 205 10.90 -19.46 -6.60
N ALA A 206 11.52 -18.98 -5.53
CA ALA A 206 10.93 -18.96 -4.20
C ALA A 206 10.23 -17.62 -3.98
N VAL A 207 8.99 -17.63 -3.48
CA VAL A 207 8.19 -16.43 -3.25
C VAL A 207 7.78 -16.36 -1.79
N GLU A 208 8.22 -15.31 -1.09
CA GLU A 208 7.86 -15.01 0.29
C GLU A 208 6.75 -13.96 0.33
N LEU A 209 5.58 -14.37 0.81
CA LEU A 209 4.39 -13.51 0.82
C LEU A 209 4.11 -12.91 2.19
N MET A 210 4.75 -13.40 3.24
CA MET A 210 4.67 -12.88 4.61
C MET A 210 3.22 -12.77 5.11
N TYR A 211 2.33 -13.67 4.68
CA TYR A 211 0.89 -13.62 4.93
C TYR A 211 0.19 -12.33 4.46
N GLY A 212 0.85 -11.55 3.59
CA GLY A 212 0.38 -10.28 3.06
C GLY A 212 -0.50 -10.43 1.81
N THR A 213 -0.81 -9.29 1.22
CA THR A 213 -1.73 -9.17 0.07
C THR A 213 -1.14 -9.65 -1.26
N GLY A 214 0.15 -9.96 -1.32
CA GLY A 214 0.82 -10.46 -2.53
C GLY A 214 0.33 -11.84 -2.99
N ARG A 215 -0.38 -12.58 -2.13
CA ARG A 215 -0.90 -13.93 -2.42
C ARG A 215 -1.97 -13.93 -3.52
N GLY A 216 -1.83 -14.85 -4.47
CA GLY A 216 -2.64 -14.87 -5.67
C GLY A 216 -2.28 -13.77 -6.67
N TYR A 217 -1.22 -13.00 -6.44
CA TYR A 217 -0.70 -11.98 -7.37
C TYR A 217 0.66 -12.39 -7.92
N LEU A 218 1.75 -12.22 -7.14
CA LEU A 218 3.11 -12.45 -7.63
C LEU A 218 3.37 -13.92 -7.97
N ASP A 219 2.98 -14.81 -7.07
CA ASP A 219 3.02 -16.26 -7.23
C ASP A 219 2.26 -16.70 -8.47
N ARG A 220 1.03 -16.19 -8.66
CA ARG A 220 0.19 -16.54 -9.80
C ARG A 220 0.77 -16.05 -11.11
N LEU A 221 1.27 -14.81 -11.17
CA LEU A 221 1.85 -14.24 -12.38
C LEU A 221 3.13 -14.97 -12.80
N LEU A 222 3.98 -15.37 -11.85
CA LEU A 222 5.18 -16.15 -12.13
C LEU A 222 4.83 -17.56 -12.63
N ALA A 223 3.84 -18.20 -12.01
CA ALA A 223 3.35 -19.51 -12.46
C ALA A 223 2.73 -19.42 -13.88
N ASP A 224 1.88 -18.41 -14.14
CA ASP A 224 1.32 -18.12 -15.46
C ASP A 224 2.42 -17.83 -16.51
N ALA A 225 3.55 -17.24 -16.09
CA ALA A 225 4.73 -17.02 -16.93
C ALA A 225 5.56 -18.30 -17.16
N GLY A 226 5.23 -19.42 -16.53
CA GLY A 226 5.91 -20.71 -16.69
C GLY A 226 7.09 -20.94 -15.75
N ALA A 227 7.25 -20.13 -14.69
CA ALA A 227 8.21 -20.41 -13.63
C ALA A 227 7.72 -21.55 -12.72
N ARG A 228 8.66 -22.30 -12.13
CA ARG A 228 8.35 -23.27 -11.06
C ARG A 228 8.40 -22.53 -9.73
N VAL A 229 7.24 -22.27 -9.15
CA VAL A 229 7.12 -21.41 -7.95
C VAL A 229 7.00 -22.26 -6.70
N THR A 230 7.82 -21.98 -5.68
CA THR A 230 7.62 -22.44 -4.30
C THR A 230 7.21 -21.25 -3.46
N VAL A 231 6.06 -21.30 -2.82
CA VAL A 231 5.48 -20.16 -2.09
C VAL A 231 5.61 -20.40 -0.59
N PHE A 232 6.02 -19.36 0.14
CA PHE A 232 6.15 -19.31 1.58
C PHE A 232 5.06 -18.37 2.14
N HIS A 233 4.45 -18.78 3.25
CA HIS A 233 3.50 -17.98 4.03
C HIS A 233 2.34 -17.39 3.21
N ASP A 234 1.68 -18.22 2.39
CA ASP A 234 0.62 -17.82 1.46
C ASP A 234 -0.80 -17.85 2.06
N GLN A 235 -0.94 -18.29 3.30
CA GLN A 235 -2.23 -18.40 3.98
C GLN A 235 -2.69 -17.04 4.53
N LEU A 236 -4.00 -16.85 4.69
CA LEU A 236 -4.51 -15.69 5.40
C LEU A 236 -4.20 -15.82 6.89
N ASN A 237 -3.26 -15.01 7.37
CA ASN A 237 -2.93 -14.94 8.80
C ASN A 237 -2.80 -13.47 9.24
N PRO A 238 -3.82 -12.89 9.89
CA PRO A 238 -3.79 -11.52 10.37
C PRO A 238 -2.70 -11.19 11.40
N LEU A 239 -2.07 -12.22 11.98
CA LEU A 239 -0.97 -12.10 12.93
C LEU A 239 0.40 -12.17 12.26
N PHE A 240 0.46 -12.37 10.92
CA PHE A 240 1.71 -12.48 10.16
C PHE A 240 2.69 -13.53 10.72
N GLY A 241 2.16 -14.61 11.31
CA GLY A 241 2.97 -15.64 11.97
C GLY A 241 3.72 -15.16 13.22
N GLY A 242 3.36 -14.00 13.79
CA GLY A 242 4.06 -13.38 14.92
C GLY A 242 5.24 -12.49 14.51
N HIS A 243 5.44 -12.24 13.21
CA HIS A 243 6.55 -11.47 12.67
C HIS A 243 6.08 -10.19 11.97
N HIS A 244 7.02 -9.28 11.68
CA HIS A 244 6.73 -8.11 10.84
C HIS A 244 6.74 -8.55 9.37
N PRO A 245 5.74 -8.16 8.55
CA PRO A 245 5.74 -8.50 7.13
C PRO A 245 6.67 -7.55 6.37
N GLU A 246 7.98 -7.71 6.55
CA GLU A 246 9.02 -6.89 5.91
C GLU A 246 10.05 -7.74 5.13
N PRO A 247 10.24 -7.52 3.82
CA PRO A 247 11.15 -8.31 2.97
C PRO A 247 12.62 -7.87 3.07
N ASN A 248 13.09 -7.61 4.29
CA ASN A 248 14.49 -7.36 4.61
C ASN A 248 15.31 -8.67 4.69
N ALA A 249 16.60 -8.60 5.01
CA ALA A 249 17.45 -9.78 5.10
C ALA A 249 16.97 -10.83 6.12
N GLU A 250 16.36 -10.40 7.23
CA GLU A 250 15.80 -11.26 8.25
C GLU A 250 14.50 -11.94 7.76
N GLY A 251 13.56 -11.14 7.22
CA GLY A 251 12.30 -11.64 6.68
C GLY A 251 12.49 -12.56 5.47
N MET A 252 13.57 -12.39 4.71
CA MET A 252 13.94 -13.27 3.58
C MET A 252 14.87 -14.42 3.96
N SER A 253 15.15 -14.64 5.25
CA SER A 253 16.16 -15.60 5.69
C SER A 253 15.81 -17.06 5.39
N GLU A 254 14.53 -17.43 5.43
CA GLU A 254 14.07 -18.77 5.06
C GLU A 254 14.24 -19.02 3.56
N VAL A 255 13.77 -18.10 2.73
CA VAL A 255 13.99 -18.14 1.27
C VAL A 255 15.48 -18.18 0.93
N SER A 256 16.31 -17.40 1.63
CA SER A 256 17.76 -17.40 1.45
C SER A 256 18.39 -18.77 1.74
N ARG A 257 17.96 -19.44 2.82
CA ARG A 257 18.40 -20.81 3.12
C ARG A 257 17.90 -21.83 2.10
N PHE A 258 16.68 -21.66 1.61
CA PHE A 258 16.09 -22.53 0.60
C PHE A 258 16.83 -22.44 -0.74
N VAL A 259 17.18 -21.22 -1.17
CA VAL A 259 18.00 -20.98 -2.37
C VAL A 259 19.40 -21.58 -2.20
N ARG A 260 20.08 -21.34 -1.07
CA ARG A 260 21.41 -21.94 -0.77
C ARG A 260 21.45 -23.46 -0.86
N ARG A 261 20.34 -24.14 -0.54
CA ARG A 261 20.20 -25.60 -0.60
C ARG A 261 19.81 -26.11 -2.00
N GLY A 262 19.72 -25.23 -3.00
CA GLY A 262 19.35 -25.59 -4.38
C GLY A 262 17.85 -25.71 -4.63
N GLY A 263 17.00 -25.23 -3.70
CA GLY A 263 15.54 -25.28 -3.84
C GLY A 263 14.99 -24.32 -4.89
N ALA A 264 15.65 -23.18 -5.09
CA ALA A 264 15.30 -22.17 -6.08
C ALA A 264 16.57 -21.47 -6.63
N GLN A 265 16.42 -20.73 -7.72
CA GLN A 265 17.48 -19.94 -8.37
C GLN A 265 17.34 -18.43 -8.10
N LEU A 266 16.17 -18.01 -7.60
CA LEU A 266 15.84 -16.62 -7.29
C LEU A 266 14.80 -16.64 -6.18
N GLY A 267 14.96 -15.78 -5.18
CA GLY A 267 13.94 -15.50 -4.18
C GLY A 267 13.35 -14.11 -4.38
N LEU A 268 12.03 -13.99 -4.27
CA LEU A 268 11.30 -12.73 -4.34
C LEU A 268 10.38 -12.61 -3.13
N GLY A 269 10.36 -11.46 -2.48
CA GLY A 269 9.51 -11.21 -1.31
C GLY A 269 8.67 -9.95 -1.47
N LEU A 270 7.53 -9.89 -0.79
CA LEU A 270 6.65 -8.71 -0.71
C LEU A 270 6.32 -8.40 0.75
N ASP A 271 6.11 -7.12 1.07
CA ASP A 271 5.62 -6.71 2.40
C ASP A 271 4.09 -6.86 2.53
N GLY A 272 3.54 -6.49 3.69
CA GLY A 272 2.12 -6.70 4.02
C GLY A 272 1.13 -6.20 2.95
N ASP A 273 1.35 -5.00 2.40
CA ASP A 273 0.52 -4.42 1.33
C ASP A 273 1.17 -4.47 -0.06
N ALA A 274 2.25 -5.24 -0.20
CA ALA A 274 2.94 -5.55 -1.44
C ALA A 274 3.31 -4.32 -2.29
N ASP A 275 3.71 -3.22 -1.63
CA ASP A 275 4.33 -2.05 -2.27
C ASP A 275 5.87 -2.08 -2.18
N ARG A 276 6.43 -2.96 -1.34
CA ARG A 276 7.87 -3.22 -1.22
C ARG A 276 8.23 -4.59 -1.76
N PHE A 277 9.52 -4.77 -2.01
CA PHE A 277 10.07 -6.02 -2.50
C PHE A 277 11.34 -6.42 -1.75
N GLY A 278 11.63 -7.72 -1.74
CA GLY A 278 12.93 -8.29 -1.38
C GLY A 278 13.42 -9.21 -2.50
N VAL A 279 14.74 -9.28 -2.70
CA VAL A 279 15.35 -10.12 -3.74
C VAL A 279 16.49 -10.93 -3.13
N VAL A 280 16.50 -12.23 -3.40
CA VAL A 280 17.55 -13.16 -3.02
C VAL A 280 18.15 -13.73 -4.30
N ASP A 281 19.45 -13.53 -4.51
CA ASP A 281 20.17 -14.05 -5.68
C ASP A 281 20.41 -15.58 -5.58
N HIS A 282 20.87 -16.20 -6.66
CA HIS A 282 21.05 -17.64 -6.83
C HIS A 282 22.00 -18.31 -5.81
N ASP A 283 22.91 -17.55 -5.20
CA ASP A 283 23.79 -18.00 -4.12
C ASP A 283 23.12 -17.88 -2.72
N GLY A 284 21.90 -17.37 -2.68
CA GLY A 284 21.11 -17.09 -1.48
C GLY A 284 21.49 -15.80 -0.77
N SER A 285 22.25 -14.91 -1.40
CA SER A 285 22.51 -13.56 -0.90
C SER A 285 21.29 -12.66 -1.07
N TRP A 286 20.86 -12.01 0.01
CA TRP A 286 19.83 -10.98 -0.07
C TRP A 286 20.44 -9.69 -0.66
N LEU A 287 19.84 -9.19 -1.73
CA LEU A 287 20.28 -7.96 -2.38
C LEU A 287 19.62 -6.75 -1.73
N THR A 288 20.42 -5.73 -1.44
CA THR A 288 19.91 -4.47 -0.90
C THR A 288 19.02 -3.79 -1.95
N PRO A 289 17.98 -3.02 -1.54
CA PRO A 289 17.14 -2.27 -2.47
C PRO A 289 17.95 -1.36 -3.40
N ASN A 290 19.05 -0.76 -2.93
CA ASN A 290 19.93 0.08 -3.74
C ASN A 290 20.58 -0.70 -4.91
N GLN A 291 21.05 -1.92 -4.67
CA GLN A 291 21.59 -2.78 -5.74
C GLN A 291 20.51 -3.14 -6.75
N VAL A 292 19.30 -3.48 -6.29
CA VAL A 292 18.18 -3.81 -7.18
C VAL A 292 17.76 -2.61 -8.02
N LEU A 293 17.74 -1.40 -7.47
CA LEU A 293 17.45 -0.17 -8.22
C LEU A 293 18.47 0.08 -9.34
N ALA A 294 19.76 -0.09 -9.06
CA ALA A 294 20.82 0.04 -10.06
C ALA A 294 20.69 -1.00 -11.19
N LEU A 295 20.44 -2.27 -10.84
CA LEU A 295 20.19 -3.34 -11.82
C LEU A 295 18.93 -3.08 -12.65
N THR A 296 17.87 -2.55 -12.02
CA THR A 296 16.61 -2.21 -12.70
C THR A 296 16.82 -1.09 -13.70
N LEU A 297 17.52 -0.02 -13.33
CA LEU A 297 17.87 1.06 -14.26
C LEU A 297 18.65 0.53 -15.46
N TYR A 298 19.69 -0.27 -15.20
CA TYR A 298 20.48 -0.89 -16.25
C TYR A 298 19.60 -1.70 -17.21
N HIS A 299 18.74 -2.57 -16.67
CA HIS A 299 17.84 -3.39 -17.48
C HIS A 299 16.87 -2.53 -18.33
N LEU A 300 16.21 -1.54 -17.71
CA LEU A 300 15.24 -0.69 -18.41
C LEU A 300 15.89 0.10 -19.55
N LYS A 301 17.06 0.69 -19.33
CA LYS A 301 17.74 1.47 -20.36
C LYS A 301 18.45 0.60 -21.40
N LYS A 302 19.28 -0.36 -20.97
CA LYS A 302 20.14 -1.17 -21.85
C LYS A 302 19.36 -2.26 -22.59
N ASN A 303 18.50 -3.00 -21.89
CA ASN A 303 17.83 -4.18 -22.45
C ASN A 303 16.43 -3.88 -22.97
N ARG A 304 15.73 -2.91 -22.36
CA ARG A 304 14.39 -2.49 -22.79
C ARG A 304 14.37 -1.23 -23.65
N GLY A 305 15.50 -0.51 -23.75
CA GLY A 305 15.62 0.70 -24.56
C GLY A 305 14.78 1.88 -24.06
N TRP A 306 14.36 1.88 -22.79
CA TRP A 306 13.52 2.95 -22.25
C TRP A 306 14.27 4.29 -22.24
N ILE A 307 13.52 5.37 -22.48
CA ILE A 307 13.99 6.75 -22.44
C ILE A 307 13.39 7.46 -21.22
N GLY A 308 14.00 8.57 -20.81
CA GLY A 308 13.54 9.38 -19.69
C GLY A 308 14.67 9.71 -18.72
N ALA A 309 14.30 9.94 -17.46
CA ALA A 309 15.21 10.28 -16.39
C ALA A 309 14.98 9.36 -15.18
N VAL A 310 15.96 9.31 -14.29
CA VAL A 310 15.88 8.64 -12.99
C VAL A 310 15.56 9.67 -11.94
N VAL A 311 14.62 9.35 -11.05
CA VAL A 311 14.34 10.16 -9.86
C VAL A 311 14.62 9.30 -8.64
N ARG A 312 15.47 9.79 -7.74
CA ARG A 312 15.81 9.11 -6.47
C ARG A 312 15.66 10.05 -5.28
N THR A 313 15.68 9.48 -4.09
CA THR A 313 15.72 10.28 -2.85
C THR A 313 17.16 10.47 -2.36
N VAL A 314 17.41 11.49 -1.54
CA VAL A 314 18.73 11.75 -0.90
C VAL A 314 19.40 10.49 -0.29
N PRO A 315 18.73 9.62 0.49
CA PRO A 315 19.38 8.45 1.08
C PRO A 315 19.61 7.28 0.10
N THR A 316 19.13 7.37 -1.15
CA THR A 316 19.38 6.33 -2.16
C THR A 316 20.86 6.35 -2.56
N SER A 317 21.49 5.19 -2.60
CA SER A 317 22.93 5.06 -2.90
C SER A 317 23.31 5.65 -4.26
N HIS A 318 24.48 6.26 -4.34
CA HIS A 318 25.08 6.75 -5.59
C HIS A 318 25.41 5.66 -6.63
N GLN A 319 25.21 4.38 -6.31
CA GLN A 319 25.29 3.30 -7.31
C GLN A 319 24.35 3.54 -8.50
N VAL A 320 23.15 4.09 -8.25
CA VAL A 320 22.21 4.39 -9.34
C VAL A 320 22.70 5.57 -10.19
N ASP A 321 23.37 6.56 -9.60
CA ASP A 321 23.99 7.70 -10.29
C ASP A 321 25.12 7.22 -11.20
N ALA A 322 25.99 6.33 -10.72
CA ALA A 322 27.07 5.75 -11.52
C ALA A 322 26.54 4.96 -12.72
N VAL A 323 25.47 4.18 -12.53
CA VAL A 323 24.81 3.47 -13.64
C VAL A 323 24.11 4.44 -14.60
N ALA A 324 23.50 5.50 -14.08
CA ALA A 324 22.86 6.52 -14.91
C ALA A 324 23.89 7.25 -15.78
N GLU A 325 25.04 7.65 -15.23
CA GLU A 325 26.15 8.26 -15.95
C GLU A 325 26.68 7.33 -17.05
N LEU A 326 26.95 6.06 -16.71
CA LEU A 326 27.38 5.03 -17.67
C LEU A 326 26.43 4.91 -18.87
N LEU A 327 25.13 5.14 -18.67
CA LEU A 327 24.08 4.96 -19.68
C LEU A 327 23.57 6.28 -20.27
N GLY A 328 24.16 7.42 -19.89
CA GLY A 328 23.74 8.75 -20.34
C GLY A 328 22.31 9.13 -19.92
N VAL A 329 21.88 8.73 -18.71
CA VAL A 329 20.55 9.01 -18.17
C VAL A 329 20.63 10.14 -17.14
N LYS A 330 19.75 11.14 -17.27
CA LYS A 330 19.66 12.24 -16.31
C LYS A 330 19.14 11.76 -14.96
N VAL A 331 19.74 12.22 -13.86
CA VAL A 331 19.30 11.94 -12.49
C VAL A 331 18.70 13.19 -11.85
N HIS A 332 17.58 13.02 -11.16
CA HIS A 332 16.95 13.99 -10.28
C HIS A 332 16.96 13.47 -8.85
N GLU A 333 17.51 14.26 -7.93
CA GLU A 333 17.48 13.96 -6.50
C GLU A 333 16.34 14.72 -5.83
N THR A 334 15.65 14.06 -4.89
CA THR A 334 14.50 14.61 -4.15
C THR A 334 14.61 14.31 -2.65
N PRO A 335 13.89 15.05 -1.78
CA PRO A 335 13.77 14.69 -0.37
C PRO A 335 13.10 13.32 -0.16
N VAL A 336 13.19 12.77 1.06
CA VAL A 336 12.60 11.47 1.38
C VAL A 336 11.07 11.48 1.24
N GLY A 337 10.55 10.47 0.54
CA GLY A 337 9.12 10.19 0.41
C GLY A 337 8.64 10.12 -1.04
N PHE A 338 7.89 9.07 -1.38
CA PHE A 338 7.44 8.79 -2.76
C PHE A 338 6.61 9.93 -3.39
N LYS A 339 5.98 10.78 -2.59
CA LYS A 339 5.29 12.01 -3.06
C LYS A 339 6.15 12.90 -3.96
N TYR A 340 7.44 13.06 -3.67
CA TYR A 340 8.33 13.94 -4.44
C TYR A 340 8.75 13.28 -5.75
N ILE A 341 8.96 11.95 -5.72
CA ILE A 341 9.22 11.15 -6.91
C ILE A 341 7.99 11.19 -7.83
N GLY A 342 6.81 10.88 -7.30
CA GLY A 342 5.57 10.84 -8.08
C GLY A 342 5.24 12.17 -8.76
N ALA A 343 5.53 13.30 -8.12
CA ALA A 343 5.32 14.62 -8.71
C ALA A 343 6.22 14.92 -9.92
N LEU A 344 7.41 14.32 -10.01
CA LEU A 344 8.31 14.45 -11.17
C LEU A 344 8.03 13.43 -12.26
N MET A 345 7.31 12.35 -11.95
CA MET A 345 6.94 11.29 -12.89
C MET A 345 5.64 11.57 -13.65
N GLU A 346 4.83 12.53 -13.19
CA GLU A 346 3.55 12.96 -13.77
C GLU A 346 3.72 14.17 -14.69
#